data_AF-A0AAV0WRU9-F1
#
_entry.id   AF-A0AAV0WRU9-F1
#
_cell.length_a   1.000
_cell.length_b   1.000
_cell.length_c   1.000
_cell.angle_alpha   90.00
_cell.angle_beta   90.00
_cell.angle_gamma   90.00
#
_symmetry.space_group_name_H-M   'P 1'
#
loop_
_entity.id
_entity.type
_entity.pdbx_description
1 polymer ?
#
loop_
_entity_poly.entity_id
_entity_poly.type
_entity_poly.pdbx_seq_one_letter_code
_entity_poly.pdbx_strand_id
1 'polypeptide(L)'
;MAAFWSLEEVKFNELYTIEECECKQRFLKNIKRDDDGRFIVALPFKVAHKLGNSYDRGLRRFMSLERRFQANKNLKSGYVKFMNEYIELGHMLITGSVPAVGQCYYYYLTMPYLKIAVQAPNCV
;
A
#
# COMPACT_ATOMS: atom_id res chain seq x y z
N MET A 1 -40.29 -1.87 -27.93
CA MET A 1 -39.32 -2.34 -26.90
C MET A 1 -38.62 -1.17 -26.16
N ALA A 2 -39.23 0.01 -26.05
CA ALA A 2 -38.65 1.15 -25.32
C ALA A 2 -39.24 1.36 -23.91
N ALA A 3 -40.44 0.80 -23.64
CA ALA A 3 -41.18 1.05 -22.40
C ALA A 3 -40.65 0.29 -21.16
N PHE A 4 -39.86 -0.77 -21.37
CA PHE A 4 -39.27 -1.53 -20.27
C PHE A 4 -38.10 -0.77 -19.63
N TRP A 5 -37.25 -0.15 -20.45
CA TRP A 5 -36.09 0.62 -20.00
C TRP A 5 -36.47 1.94 -19.31
N SER A 6 -37.59 2.56 -19.70
CA SER A 6 -38.09 3.78 -19.05
C SER A 6 -38.63 3.55 -17.63
N LEU A 7 -38.91 2.30 -17.24
CA LEU A 7 -39.45 1.98 -15.91
C LEU A 7 -38.36 1.84 -14.83
N GLU A 8 -37.12 1.54 -15.24
CA GLU A 8 -35.95 1.45 -14.35
C GLU A 8 -35.21 2.79 -14.21
N GLU A 9 -35.63 3.83 -14.92
CA GLU A 9 -35.09 5.18 -14.76
C GLU A 9 -35.45 5.70 -13.36
N VAL A 10 -34.47 5.67 -12.46
CA VAL A 10 -34.54 6.33 -11.16
C VAL A 10 -34.84 7.80 -11.40
N LYS A 11 -36.00 8.27 -10.94
CA LYS A 11 -36.32 9.70 -10.92
C LYS A 11 -35.25 10.39 -10.09
N PHE A 12 -34.42 11.21 -10.72
CA PHE A 12 -33.43 12.03 -10.03
C PHE A 12 -34.17 13.02 -9.13
N ASN A 13 -34.28 12.68 -7.85
CA ASN A 13 -34.69 13.65 -6.85
C ASN A 13 -33.47 14.54 -6.58
N GLU A 14 -33.60 15.85 -6.73
CA GLU A 14 -32.48 16.79 -6.50
C GLU A 14 -32.07 16.89 -5.02
N LEU A 15 -32.84 16.25 -4.14
CA LEU A 15 -32.62 16.22 -2.70
C LEU A 15 -31.93 14.92 -2.30
N TYR A 16 -30.60 14.96 -2.24
CA TYR A 16 -29.80 13.90 -1.64
C TYR A 16 -29.90 13.98 -0.11
N THR A 17 -30.06 12.83 0.53
CA THR A 17 -29.81 12.70 1.97
C THR A 17 -28.33 12.96 2.29
N ILE A 18 -28.02 13.24 3.56
CA ILE A 18 -26.64 13.44 4.01
C ILE A 18 -25.78 12.22 3.66
N GLU A 19 -26.31 11.02 3.88
CA GLU A 19 -25.62 9.75 3.58
C GLU A 19 -25.34 9.58 2.09
N GLU A 20 -26.30 9.92 1.22
CA GLU A 20 -26.11 9.87 -0.24
C GLU A 20 -25.08 10.89 -0.73
N CYS A 21 -25.08 12.10 -0.14
CA CYS A 21 -24.06 13.10 -0.40
C CYS A 21 -22.66 12.60 -0.02
N GLU A 22 -22.51 12.01 1.16
CA GLU A 22 -21.23 11.45 1.61
C GLU A 22 -20.78 10.27 0.72
N CYS A 23 -21.71 9.39 0.34
CA CYS A 23 -21.44 8.29 -0.58
C CYS A 23 -20.94 8.80 -1.94
N LYS A 24 -21.63 9.81 -2.51
CA LYS A 24 -21.25 10.45 -3.77
C LYS A 24 -19.88 11.12 -3.69
N GLN A 25 -19.61 11.86 -2.62
CA GLN A 25 -18.30 12.46 -2.39
C GLN A 25 -17.19 11.40 -2.26
N ARG A 26 -17.47 10.30 -1.55
CA ARG A 26 -16.52 9.18 -1.41
C ARG A 26 -16.25 8.52 -2.76
N PHE A 27 -17.28 8.31 -3.58
CA PHE A 27 -17.18 7.76 -4.92
C PHE A 27 -16.32 8.67 -5.81
N LEU A 28 -16.66 9.96 -5.91
CA LEU A 28 -15.93 10.93 -6.74
C LEU A 28 -14.46 11.09 -6.31
N LYS A 29 -14.19 10.99 -5.00
CA LYS A 29 -12.84 11.11 -4.46
C LYS A 29 -11.97 9.88 -4.79
N ASN A 30 -12.56 8.68 -4.75
CA ASN A 30 -11.80 7.44 -4.82
C ASN A 30 -11.90 6.71 -6.16
N ILE A 31 -12.85 7.07 -7.02
CA ILE A 31 -13.12 6.35 -8.27
C ILE A 31 -12.97 7.30 -9.44
N LYS A 32 -12.09 6.94 -10.38
CA LYS A 32 -11.87 7.65 -11.65
C LYS A 32 -12.05 6.68 -12.81
N ARG A 33 -12.22 7.22 -14.02
CA ARG A 33 -12.19 6.41 -15.26
C ARG A 33 -10.91 6.70 -16.03
N ASP A 34 -10.35 5.64 -16.58
CA ASP A 34 -9.27 5.71 -17.55
C ASP A 34 -9.81 6.08 -18.95
N ASP A 35 -8.92 6.44 -19.87
CA ASP A 35 -9.27 6.78 -21.27
C ASP A 35 -9.92 5.60 -22.00
N ASP A 36 -9.58 4.37 -21.59
CA ASP A 36 -10.21 3.11 -22.07
C ASP A 36 -11.55 2.79 -21.39
N GLY A 37 -12.08 3.69 -20.54
CA GLY A 37 -13.37 3.54 -19.85
C GLY A 37 -13.34 2.61 -18.63
N ARG A 38 -12.17 2.14 -18.21
CA ARG A 38 -12.00 1.27 -17.02
C ARG A 38 -12.08 2.07 -15.73
N PHE A 39 -12.65 1.49 -14.67
CA PHE A 39 -12.68 2.12 -13.36
C PHE A 39 -11.35 1.96 -12.62
N ILE A 40 -10.75 3.07 -12.22
CA ILE A 40 -9.59 3.16 -11.34
C ILE A 40 -10.11 3.46 -9.94
N VAL A 41 -9.99 2.50 -9.03
CA VAL A 41 -10.45 2.61 -7.64
C VAL A 41 -9.24 2.77 -6.72
N ALA A 42 -9.20 3.86 -5.96
CA ALA A 42 -8.21 4.08 -4.91
C ALA A 42 -8.44 3.07 -3.78
N LEU A 43 -7.40 2.30 -3.44
CA LEU A 43 -7.44 1.41 -2.29
C LEU A 43 -7.64 2.25 -1.02
N PRO A 44 -8.65 1.96 -0.18
CA PRO A 44 -8.87 2.72 1.04
C PRO A 44 -7.78 2.41 2.06
N PHE A 45 -6.68 3.16 2.00
CA PHE A 45 -5.70 3.16 3.07
C PHE A 45 -6.32 3.82 4.29
N LYS A 46 -6.31 3.11 5.43
CA LYS A 46 -6.57 3.75 6.72
C LYS A 46 -5.54 4.86 6.91
N VAL A 47 -5.94 5.96 7.57
CA VAL A 47 -5.01 7.00 8.00
C VAL A 47 -3.83 6.30 8.66
N ALA A 48 -2.64 6.50 8.08
CA ALA A 48 -1.48 5.73 8.45
C ALA A 48 -1.20 6.00 9.92
N HIS A 49 -1.40 4.97 10.75
CA HIS A 49 -1.13 5.09 12.17
C HIS A 49 0.37 5.32 12.31
N LYS A 50 0.76 6.25 13.18
CA LYS A 50 2.17 6.40 13.55
C LYS A 50 2.60 5.08 14.18
N LEU A 51 3.31 4.24 13.43
CA LEU A 51 4.05 3.12 14.00
C LEU A 51 5.00 3.79 15.00
N GLY A 52 4.75 3.65 16.30
CA GLY A 52 5.58 4.23 17.35
C GLY A 52 7.00 3.66 17.34
N ASN A 53 7.60 3.40 18.51
CA ASN A 53 8.90 2.76 18.55
C ASN A 53 8.83 1.26 18.11
N SER A 54 8.88 1.02 16.81
CA SER A 54 8.90 -0.30 16.18
C SER A 54 10.32 -0.84 15.97
N TYR A 55 11.34 -0.02 16.22
CA TYR A 55 12.74 -0.35 16.00
C TYR A 55 13.17 -1.58 16.79
N ASP A 56 12.91 -1.63 18.10
CA ASP A 56 13.32 -2.76 18.95
C ASP A 56 12.64 -4.08 18.55
N ARG A 57 11.43 -4.00 18.01
CA ARG A 57 10.72 -5.17 17.47
C ARG A 57 11.35 -5.61 16.14
N GLY A 58 11.67 -4.67 15.26
CA GLY A 58 12.39 -4.93 14.01
C GLY A 58 13.76 -5.55 14.25
N LEU A 59 14.54 -4.99 15.18
CA LEU A 59 15.89 -5.45 15.51
C LEU A 59 15.89 -6.88 16.04
N ARG A 60 14.98 -7.22 16.96
CA ARG A 60 14.86 -8.59 17.48
C ARG A 60 14.51 -9.60 16.38
N ARG A 61 13.63 -9.23 15.45
CA ARG A 61 13.28 -10.07 14.30
C ARG A 61 14.46 -10.24 13.35
N PHE A 62 15.20 -9.17 13.08
CA PHE A 62 16.42 -9.20 12.28
C PHE A 62 17.47 -10.16 12.87
N MET A 63 17.78 -10.04 14.15
CA MET A 63 18.73 -10.95 14.82
C MET A 63 18.26 -12.41 14.80
N SER A 64 16.96 -12.65 14.88
CA SER A 64 16.39 -14.00 14.76
C SER A 64 16.62 -14.58 13.36
N LEU A 65 16.46 -13.76 12.32
CA LEU A 65 16.70 -14.16 10.94
C LEU A 65 18.19 -14.46 10.69
N GLU A 66 19.09 -13.62 11.20
CA GLU A 66 20.53 -13.83 11.12
C GLU A 66 20.95 -15.17 11.76
N ARG A 67 20.40 -15.50 12.93
CA ARG A 67 20.62 -16.81 13.57
C ARG A 67 20.14 -17.98 12.70
N ARG A 68 18.98 -17.83 12.03
CA ARG A 68 18.46 -18.84 11.09
C ARG A 68 19.35 -19.00 9.86
N PHE A 69 19.92 -17.92 9.35
CA PHE A 69 20.85 -17.95 8.22
C PHE A 69 22.20 -18.57 8.57
N GLN A 70 22.66 -18.38 9.81
CA GLN A 70 23.86 -19.06 10.31
C GLN A 70 23.64 -20.58 10.39
N ALA A 71 22.48 -21.01 10.88
CA ALA A 71 22.13 -22.42 10.96
C ALA A 71 21.89 -23.06 9.57
N ASN A 72 21.34 -22.31 8.61
CA ASN A 72 21.02 -22.80 7.27
C ASN A 72 21.56 -21.87 6.17
N LYS A 73 22.71 -22.23 5.62
CA LYS A 73 23.38 -21.47 4.54
C LYS A 73 22.60 -21.47 3.23
N ASN A 74 21.86 -22.54 2.92
CA ASN A 74 21.04 -22.62 1.71
C ASN A 74 19.88 -21.61 1.76
N LEU A 75 19.24 -21.49 2.92
CA LEU A 75 18.20 -20.49 3.16
C LEU A 75 18.76 -19.06 2.98
N LYS A 76 19.96 -18.79 3.49
CA LYS A 76 20.62 -17.49 3.31
C LYS A 76 20.85 -17.19 1.83
N SER A 77 21.37 -18.15 1.07
CA SER A 77 21.62 -18.01 -0.36
C SER A 77 20.34 -17.67 -1.14
N GLY A 78 19.27 -18.42 -0.90
CA GLY A 78 17.97 -18.17 -1.55
C GLY A 78 17.40 -16.79 -1.20
N TYR A 79 17.52 -16.38 0.07
CA TYR A 79 17.09 -15.06 0.49
C TYR A 79 17.88 -13.94 -0.19
N VAL A 80 19.22 -14.04 -0.24
CA VAL A 80 20.07 -13.03 -0.91
C VAL A 80 19.74 -12.93 -2.39
N LYS A 81 19.52 -14.07 -3.07
CA LYS A 81 19.13 -14.08 -4.48
C LYS A 81 17.80 -13.35 -4.69
N PHE A 82 16.79 -13.65 -3.87
CA PHE A 82 15.49 -12.97 -3.93
C PHE A 82 15.61 -11.47 -3.69
N MET A 83 16.42 -11.04 -2.71
CA MET A 83 16.62 -9.62 -2.42
C MET A 83 17.22 -8.87 -3.61
N ASN A 84 18.18 -9.47 -4.32
CA ASN A 84 18.77 -8.86 -5.50
C ASN A 84 17.74 -8.73 -6.63
N GLU A 85 16.99 -9.80 -6.92
CA GLU A 85 15.91 -9.77 -7.91
C GLU A 85 14.86 -8.71 -7.56
N TYR A 86 14.50 -8.57 -6.29
CA TYR A 86 13.53 -7.58 -5.83
C TYR A 86 14.01 -6.14 -6.00
N ILE A 87 15.32 -5.89 -5.90
CA ILE A 87 15.95 -4.60 -6.22
C ILE A 87 15.98 -4.38 -7.73
N GLU A 88 16.35 -5.39 -8.51
CA GLU A 88 16.40 -5.34 -9.99
C GLU A 88 15.02 -5.03 -10.60
N LEU A 89 13.95 -5.56 -9.99
CA LEU A 89 12.57 -5.27 -10.37
C LEU A 89 12.09 -3.86 -9.95
N GLY A 90 12.93 -3.06 -9.28
CA GLY A 90 12.59 -1.72 -8.82
C GLY A 90 11.59 -1.70 -7.65
N HIS A 91 11.35 -2.84 -7.00
CA HIS A 91 10.46 -2.92 -5.83
C HIS A 91 11.15 -2.49 -4.53
N MET A 92 12.47 -2.30 -4.53
CA MET A 92 13.24 -1.82 -3.39
C MET A 92 14.35 -0.86 -3.82
N LEU A 93 14.53 0.20 -3.04
CA LEU A 93 15.62 1.15 -3.20
C LEU A 93 16.51 1.17 -1.95
N ILE A 94 17.83 1.11 -2.15
CA ILE A 94 18.81 1.21 -1.07
C ILE A 94 18.88 2.69 -0.65
N THR A 95 18.50 2.99 0.59
CA THR A 95 18.66 4.33 1.14
C THR A 95 20.07 4.52 1.72
N GLY A 96 20.73 5.62 1.35
CA GLY A 96 22.05 6.00 1.87
C GLY A 96 22.01 6.73 3.22
N SER A 97 20.82 7.13 3.69
CA SER A 97 20.67 7.91 4.92
C SER A 97 19.61 7.32 5.85
N VAL A 98 19.86 7.35 7.16
CA VAL A 98 18.81 7.10 8.15
C VAL A 98 17.78 8.22 8.02
N PRO A 99 16.52 7.92 7.65
CA PRO A 99 15.52 8.96 7.51
C PRO A 99 15.20 9.59 8.87
N ALA A 100 14.90 10.88 8.87
CA ALA A 100 14.49 11.60 10.08
C ALA A 100 13.27 10.92 10.73
N VAL A 101 13.25 10.92 12.06
CA VAL A 101 12.17 10.31 12.86
C VAL A 101 10.82 10.88 12.40
N GLY A 102 9.96 10.01 11.85
CA GLY A 102 8.60 10.36 11.41
C GLY A 102 8.38 10.56 9.91
N GLN A 103 9.41 10.44 9.06
CA GLN A 103 9.28 10.60 7.59
C GLN A 103 9.27 9.28 6.79
N CYS A 104 9.42 8.13 7.44
CA CYS A 104 9.39 6.84 6.76
C CYS A 104 8.42 5.85 7.39
N TYR A 105 7.59 5.25 6.54
CA TYR A 105 6.81 4.08 6.88
C TYR A 105 7.70 2.84 6.71
N TYR A 106 8.11 2.25 7.83
CA TYR A 106 8.75 0.95 7.83
C TYR A 106 7.67 -0.12 7.63
N TYR A 107 7.39 -0.47 6.37
CA TYR A 107 6.58 -1.64 6.07
C TYR A 107 7.44 -2.89 6.29
N TYR A 108 7.37 -3.45 7.50
CA TYR A 108 7.87 -4.78 7.80
C TYR A 108 6.92 -5.81 7.17
N LEU A 109 6.94 -5.92 5.83
CA LEU A 109 6.28 -7.04 5.15
C LEU A 109 6.85 -8.35 5.72
N THR A 110 5.98 -9.35 5.82
CA THR A 110 6.21 -10.59 6.56
C THR A 110 7.41 -11.41 6.07
N MET A 111 8.00 -11.08 4.92
CA MET A 111 9.38 -11.35 4.45
C MET A 111 9.66 -10.28 3.36
N PRO A 112 10.81 -9.57 3.25
CA PRO A 112 12.12 -9.67 3.91
C PRO A 112 12.53 -8.40 4.71
N TYR A 113 13.37 -8.57 5.73
CA TYR A 113 13.87 -7.47 6.57
C TYR A 113 15.15 -6.87 5.95
N LEU A 114 14.97 -5.81 5.16
CA LEU A 114 16.00 -4.81 4.87
C LEU A 114 15.47 -3.44 5.34
N LYS A 115 16.37 -2.47 5.59
CA LYS A 115 15.99 -1.08 5.87
C LYS A 115 15.28 -0.50 4.64
N ILE A 116 13.97 -0.68 4.53
CA ILE A 116 13.17 -0.05 3.49
C ILE A 116 12.78 1.33 4.02
N ALA A 117 13.47 2.37 3.56
CA ALA A 117 12.89 3.70 3.56
C ALA A 117 11.99 3.75 2.33
N VAL A 118 10.69 3.51 2.51
CA VAL A 118 9.71 3.88 1.49
C VAL A 118 9.54 5.38 1.61
N GLN A 119 10.15 6.13 0.69
CA GLN A 119 9.73 7.49 0.41
C GLN A 119 8.23 7.39 0.10
N ALA A 120 7.39 8.13 0.83
CA ALA A 120 5.98 8.22 0.46
C ALA A 120 5.91 8.53 -1.05
N PRO A 121 5.14 7.78 -1.85
CA PRO A 121 4.89 8.21 -3.20
C PRO A 121 4.38 9.64 -3.10
N ASN A 122 4.96 10.54 -3.91
CA ASN A 122 4.45 11.89 -4.04
C ASN A 122 2.99 11.76 -4.50
N CYS A 123 2.07 11.78 -3.54
CA CYS A 123 0.66 11.85 -3.78
C CYS A 123 0.41 13.25 -4.35
N VAL A 124 0.33 13.32 -5.67
CA VAL A 124 -0.44 14.35 -6.37
C VAL A 124 -1.92 14.02 -6.21
#